data_AF-A0A972F852-F1
#
_entry.id   AF-A0A972F852-F1
#
_cell.length_a   1.000
_cell.length_b   1.000
_cell.length_c   1.000
_cell.angle_alpha   90.00
_cell.angle_beta   90.00
_cell.angle_gamma   90.00
#
_symmetry.space_group_name_H-M   'P 1'
#
loop_
_entity.id
_entity.type
_entity.pdbx_description
1 polymer ?
#
loop_
_entity_poly.entity_id
_entity_poly.type
_entity_poly.pdbx_seq_one_letter_code
_entity_poly.pdbx_strand_id
1 'polypeptide(L)'
;MTDVPTDPSSRFLHRVERRARFLETLFIAEMGVYLSPDNEQRRRTIEMLVRLIARQSELPHIKPEAFKQAFEILNRHLEAMQRVLPHDVQYRNRLRKAW
;
A
#
# COMPACT_ATOMS: atom_id res chain seq x y z
N MET A 1 -7.82 -23.44 -15.04
CA MET A 1 -6.37 -23.28 -15.29
C MET A 1 -6.01 -21.85 -14.90
N THR A 2 -5.29 -21.65 -13.81
CA THR A 2 -4.84 -20.32 -13.39
C THR A 2 -3.66 -19.92 -14.26
N ASP A 3 -3.91 -18.99 -15.18
CA ASP A 3 -2.90 -18.40 -16.05
C ASP A 3 -1.82 -17.76 -15.18
N VAL A 4 -0.66 -18.41 -15.06
CA VAL A 4 0.45 -17.88 -14.27
C VAL A 4 1.01 -16.70 -15.08
N PRO A 5 0.93 -15.46 -14.58
CA PRO A 5 1.43 -14.33 -15.34
C PRO A 5 2.89 -14.59 -15.69
N THR A 6 3.18 -14.65 -16.98
CA THR A 6 4.52 -14.99 -17.46
C THR A 6 5.49 -13.82 -17.18
N ASP A 7 4.95 -12.59 -17.19
CA ASP A 7 5.67 -11.36 -16.92
C ASP A 7 5.92 -11.11 -15.41
N PRO A 8 7.17 -10.84 -14.98
CA PRO A 8 7.51 -10.53 -13.58
C PRO A 8 6.71 -9.37 -12.99
N SER A 9 6.42 -8.33 -13.79
CA SER A 9 5.66 -7.16 -13.30
C SER A 9 4.21 -7.54 -12.99
N SER A 10 3.60 -8.36 -13.85
CA SER A 10 2.24 -8.89 -13.64
C SER A 10 2.14 -9.80 -12.42
N ARG A 11 3.13 -10.69 -12.20
CA ARG A 11 3.19 -11.52 -10.97
C ARG A 11 3.35 -10.68 -9.72
N PHE A 12 4.17 -9.63 -9.79
CA PHE A 12 4.36 -8.69 -8.71
C PHE A 12 3.05 -7.96 -8.37
N LEU A 13 2.37 -7.39 -9.37
CA LEU A 13 1.09 -6.71 -9.18
C LEU A 13 0.02 -7.63 -8.59
N HIS A 14 -0.07 -8.88 -9.06
CA HIS A 14 -0.99 -9.86 -8.47
C HIS A 14 -0.73 -10.14 -6.98
N ARG A 15 0.55 -10.13 -6.54
CA ARG A 15 0.88 -10.21 -5.10
C ARG A 15 0.47 -8.95 -4.36
N VAL A 16 0.70 -7.77 -4.94
CA VAL A 16 0.28 -6.50 -4.36
C VAL A 16 -1.23 -6.47 -4.17
N GLU A 17 -2.01 -6.86 -5.18
CA GLU A 17 -3.47 -6.97 -5.09
C GLU A 17 -3.92 -7.95 -4.00
N ARG A 18 -3.27 -9.11 -3.87
CA ARG A 18 -3.57 -10.06 -2.79
C ARG A 18 -3.34 -9.43 -1.41
N ARG A 19 -2.28 -8.64 -1.23
CA ARG A 19 -2.03 -7.90 0.01
C ARG A 19 -3.03 -6.76 0.21
N ALA A 20 -3.45 -6.09 -0.85
CA ALA A 20 -4.49 -5.07 -0.80
C ALA A 20 -5.85 -5.63 -0.35
N ARG A 21 -6.23 -6.84 -0.80
CA ARG A 21 -7.44 -7.53 -0.31
C ARG A 21 -7.37 -7.87 1.19
N PHE A 22 -6.18 -8.18 1.69
CA PHE A 22 -6.00 -8.35 3.13
C PHE A 22 -6.22 -7.03 3.89
N LEU A 23 -5.70 -5.91 3.36
CA LEU A 23 -6.01 -4.58 3.91
C LEU A 23 -7.52 -4.29 3.87
N GLU A 24 -8.20 -4.58 2.75
CA GLU A 24 -9.65 -4.45 2.65
C GLU A 24 -10.39 -5.28 3.72
N THR A 25 -9.94 -6.50 3.99
CA THR A 25 -10.51 -7.34 5.05
C THR A 25 -10.34 -6.71 6.44
N LEU A 26 -9.15 -6.16 6.74
CA LEU A 26 -8.92 -5.43 7.99
C LEU A 26 -9.83 -4.21 8.09
N PHE A 27 -9.97 -3.47 6.99
CA PHE A 27 -10.81 -2.28 6.93
C PHE A 27 -12.29 -2.61 7.21
N ILE A 28 -12.82 -3.70 6.65
CA ILE A 28 -14.19 -4.18 6.91
C ILE A 28 -14.37 -4.57 8.38
N ALA A 29 -13.32 -5.12 9.01
CA ALA A 29 -13.30 -5.42 10.44
C ALA A 29 -12.99 -4.20 11.34
N GLU A 30 -13.13 -2.98 10.81
CA GLU A 30 -12.87 -1.71 11.49
C GLU A 30 -11.44 -1.56 12.04
N MET A 31 -10.49 -2.31 11.46
CA MET A 31 -9.07 -2.20 11.78
C MET A 31 -8.35 -1.36 10.73
N GLY A 32 -7.73 -0.27 11.18
CA GLY A 32 -6.93 0.62 10.34
C GLY A 32 -5.44 0.50 10.61
N VAL A 33 -4.63 0.56 9.56
CA VAL A 33 -3.18 0.75 9.70
C VAL A 33 -2.90 2.25 9.78
N TYR A 34 -2.16 2.68 10.80
CA TYR A 34 -1.74 4.07 10.91
C TYR A 34 -0.83 4.49 9.74
N LEU A 35 -1.13 5.64 9.14
CA LEU A 35 -0.21 6.34 8.25
C LEU A 35 0.30 7.61 8.92
N SER A 36 1.60 7.89 8.74
CA SER A 36 2.18 9.16 9.15
C SER A 36 1.49 10.34 8.45
N PRO A 37 1.25 11.46 9.16
CA PRO A 37 0.74 12.67 8.56
C PRO A 37 1.78 13.39 7.71
N ASP A 38 3.07 13.15 7.95
CA ASP A 38 4.16 13.62 7.08
C ASP A 38 4.12 12.88 5.74
N ASN A 39 3.97 13.65 4.66
CA ASN A 39 3.86 13.13 3.29
C ASN A 39 5.15 12.45 2.83
N GLU A 40 6.33 12.94 3.20
CA GLU A 40 7.58 12.31 2.80
C GLU A 40 7.77 10.97 3.52
N GLN A 41 7.50 10.94 4.82
CA GLN A 41 7.57 9.71 5.60
C GLN A 41 6.54 8.69 5.12
N ARG A 42 5.31 9.13 4.80
CA ARG A 42 4.28 8.27 4.19
C ARG A 42 4.76 7.66 2.89
N ARG A 43 5.23 8.51 1.97
CA ARG A 43 5.71 8.07 0.66
C ARG A 43 6.84 7.04 0.80
N ARG A 44 7.86 7.34 1.59
CA ARG A 44 8.99 6.43 1.84
C ARG A 44 8.54 5.09 2.43
N THR A 45 7.60 5.12 3.37
CA THR A 45 7.07 3.90 4.01
C THR A 45 6.32 3.02 3.01
N ILE A 46 5.47 3.62 2.17
CA ILE A 46 4.72 2.87 1.15
C ILE A 46 5.68 2.34 0.09
N GLU A 47 6.64 3.14 -0.41
CA GLU A 47 7.66 2.69 -1.36
C GLU A 47 8.48 1.50 -0.82
N MET A 48 8.84 1.52 0.48
CA MET A 48 9.50 0.40 1.15
C MET A 48 8.58 -0.83 1.19
N LEU A 49 7.31 -0.68 1.58
CA LEU A 49 6.35 -1.78 1.60
C LEU A 49 6.18 -2.42 0.21
N VAL A 50 6.08 -1.60 -0.83
CA VAL A 50 6.02 -2.04 -2.23
C VAL A 50 7.24 -2.90 -2.58
N ARG A 51 8.46 -2.44 -2.22
CA ARG A 51 9.70 -3.20 -2.45
C ARG A 51 9.76 -4.52 -1.68
N LEU A 52 9.23 -4.57 -0.46
CA LEU A 52 9.17 -5.80 0.35
C LEU A 52 8.20 -6.85 -0.21
N ILE A 53 7.20 -6.44 -1.00
CA ILE A 53 6.28 -7.37 -1.69
C ILE A 53 6.91 -7.98 -2.95
N ALA A 54 7.89 -7.29 -3.54
CA ALA A 54 8.65 -7.82 -4.66
C ALA A 54 9.60 -8.93 -4.20
N ARG A 55 9.71 -10.00 -4.99
CA ARG A 55 10.73 -11.03 -4.76
C ARG A 55 12.08 -10.46 -5.20
N GLN A 56 13.14 -10.73 -4.44
CA GLN A 56 14.48 -10.23 -4.75
C GLN A 56 14.94 -10.62 -6.17
N SER A 57 14.63 -11.84 -6.61
CA SER A 57 14.95 -12.33 -7.96
C SER A 57 14.19 -11.63 -9.08
N GLU A 58 13.04 -11.00 -8.78
CA GLU A 58 12.20 -10.32 -9.76
C GLU A 58 12.45 -8.81 -9.79
N LEU A 59 13.02 -8.23 -8.73
CA LEU A 59 13.28 -6.79 -8.60
C LEU A 59 13.94 -6.15 -9.84
N PRO A 60 15.01 -6.73 -10.44
CA PRO A 60 15.65 -6.13 -11.62
C PRO A 60 14.79 -6.14 -12.87
N HIS A 61 13.73 -6.96 -12.91
CA HIS A 61 12.88 -7.21 -14.07
C HIS A 61 11.50 -6.56 -13.95
N ILE A 62 11.18 -5.91 -12.82
CA ILE A 62 9.93 -5.20 -12.62
C ILE A 62 10.06 -3.80 -13.21
N LYS A 63 9.11 -3.44 -14.08
CA LYS A 63 9.07 -2.12 -14.71
C LYS A 63 8.75 -1.02 -13.69
N PRO A 64 9.31 0.20 -13.81
CA PRO A 64 9.01 1.32 -12.93
C PRO A 64 7.50 1.63 -12.81
N GLU A 65 6.75 1.45 -13.90
CA GLU A 65 5.31 1.68 -13.96
C GLU A 65 4.55 0.74 -13.01
N ALA A 66 5.01 -0.50 -12.87
CA ALA A 66 4.40 -1.47 -11.96
C ALA A 66 4.64 -1.11 -10.49
N PHE A 67 5.81 -0.54 -10.15
CA PHE A 67 6.06 0.01 -8.82
C PHE A 67 5.16 1.21 -8.52
N LYS A 68 4.96 2.10 -9.49
CA LYS A 68 4.04 3.23 -9.36
C LYS A 68 2.61 2.74 -9.15
N GLN A 69 2.15 1.79 -9.95
CA GLN A 69 0.81 1.21 -9.80
C GLN A 69 0.63 0.53 -8.44
N ALA A 70 1.63 -0.24 -7.99
CA ALA A 70 1.61 -0.87 -6.67
C ALA A 70 1.55 0.15 -5.53
N PHE A 71 2.29 1.26 -5.65
CA PHE A 71 2.23 2.37 -4.71
C PHE A 71 0.81 2.95 -4.64
N GLU A 72 0.20 3.26 -5.78
CA GLU A 72 -1.16 3.84 -5.82
C GLU A 72 -2.22 2.91 -5.21
N ILE A 73 -2.13 1.61 -5.49
CA ILE A 73 -3.03 0.61 -4.90
C ILE A 73 -2.93 0.65 -3.38
N LEU A 74 -1.71 0.51 -2.83
CA LEU A 74 -1.51 0.47 -1.38
C LEU A 74 -1.84 1.81 -0.72
N ASN A 75 -1.43 2.93 -1.33
CA ASN A 75 -1.73 4.26 -0.81
C ASN A 75 -3.24 4.47 -0.67
N ARG A 76 -4.03 4.11 -1.69
CA ARG A 76 -5.49 4.23 -1.64
C ARG A 76 -6.11 3.46 -0.47
N HIS A 77 -5.72 2.19 -0.28
CA HIS A 77 -6.26 1.39 0.82
C HIS A 77 -5.84 1.93 2.19
N LEU A 78 -4.57 2.30 2.35
CA LEU A 78 -4.05 2.83 3.60
C LEU A 78 -4.66 4.21 3.93
N GLU A 79 -4.88 5.07 2.94
CA GLU A 79 -5.59 6.34 3.15
C GLU A 79 -7.04 6.13 3.56
N ALA A 80 -7.74 5.20 2.93
CA ALA A 80 -9.11 4.84 3.31
C ALA A 80 -9.20 4.30 4.74
N MET A 81 -8.16 3.61 5.23
CA MET A 81 -8.08 3.12 6.61
C MET A 81 -7.95 4.22 7.67
N GLN A 82 -7.52 5.43 7.31
CA GLN A 82 -7.33 6.48 8.31
C GLN A 82 -8.64 6.90 8.99
N ARG A 83 -9.80 6.65 8.34
CA ARG A 83 -11.12 6.97 8.87
C ARG A 83 -11.63 6.04 9.98
N VAL A 84 -11.05 4.85 10.12
CA VAL A 84 -11.42 3.87 11.17
C VAL A 84 -10.47 3.90 12.36
N LEU A 85 -9.43 4.76 12.32
CA LEU A 85 -8.53 4.94 13.46
C LEU A 85 -9.23 5.69 14.60
N PRO A 86 -8.78 5.55 15.86
CA PRO A 86 -9.32 6.32 16.98
C PRO A 86 -9.26 7.83 16.75
N HIS A 87 -10.24 8.56 17.31
CA HIS A 87 -10.38 10.01 17.13
C HIS A 87 -9.11 10.80 17.46
N ASP A 88 -8.36 10.44 18.50
CA ASP A 88 -7.12 11.13 18.90
C ASP A 88 -6.04 11.04 17.82
N VAL A 89 -5.96 9.90 17.15
CA VAL A 89 -5.02 9.66 16.05
C VAL A 89 -5.45 10.46 14.82
N GLN A 90 -6.74 10.46 14.50
CA GLN A 90 -7.28 11.26 13.40
C GLN A 90 -7.05 12.75 13.63
N TYR A 91 -7.28 13.24 14.85
CA TYR A 91 -7.10 14.64 15.22
C TYR A 91 -5.63 15.07 15.08
N ARG A 92 -4.69 14.28 15.61
CA ARG A 92 -3.25 14.52 15.42
C ARG A 92 -2.84 14.51 13.96
N ASN A 93 -3.40 13.60 13.15
CA ASN A 93 -3.12 13.53 11.73
C ASN A 93 -3.68 14.73 10.96
N ARG A 94 -4.85 15.25 11.35
CA ARG A 94 -5.44 16.48 10.78
C ARG A 94 -4.62 17.72 11.14
N LEU A 95 -4.22 17.89 12.40
CA LEU A 95 -3.41 19.06 12.81
C LEU A 95 -2.07 19.14 12.08
N ARG A 96 -1.48 17.99 11.73
CA ARG A 96 -0.21 17.92 11.00
C ARG A 96 -0.38 17.98 9.48
N LYS A 97 -1.58 17.71 8.95
CA LYS A 97 -2.01 18.09 7.60
C LYS A 97 -2.59 19.50 7.65
N ALA A 98 -1.74 20.52 7.79
CA ALA A 98 -2.17 21.88 7.45
C ALA A 98 -2.53 21.87 5.96
N TRP A 99 -3.83 21.97 5.67
CA TRP A 99 -4.32 22.26 4.33
C TRP A 99 -4.02 23.72 3.99
#